data_AF-A0AAD6U8R7-F1
#
_entry.id   AF-A0AAD6U8R7-F1
#
_cell.length_a   1.000
_cell.length_b   1.000
_cell.length_c   1.000
_cell.angle_alpha   90.00
_cell.angle_beta   90.00
_cell.angle_gamma   90.00
#
_symmetry.space_group_name_H-M   'P 1'
#
loop_
_entity.id
_entity.type
_entity.pdbx_description
1 polymer ?
#
loop_
_entity_poly.entity_id
_entity_poly.type
_entity_poly.pdbx_seq_one_letter_code
_entity_poly.pdbx_strand_id
1 'polypeptide(L)'
;MNLEWRALDGVGKLTDQEIFWRDRQVWLQQSAGYMLRPRFRPGWTPSWRRTGSFWLDTEDGIPLLRGVSIDAIRIRDNTDVVLKRVETDLEEHITAQEVSLPRDPRNHCVPILEVFEVPDSEYHIIVMPLLRSFLVPRFDTIGEAVEFFSQFFEVRQPFLSVRS
;
A
#
# COMPACT_ATOMS: atom_id res chain seq x y z
N MET A 1 37.43 -22.03 -11.40
CA MET A 1 36.17 -22.76 -11.14
C MET A 1 35.36 -21.87 -10.19
N ASN A 2 34.53 -20.99 -10.76
CA ASN A 2 33.95 -19.82 -10.09
C ASN A 2 32.82 -20.23 -9.12
N LEU A 3 33.01 -20.18 -7.81
CA LEU A 3 31.95 -20.56 -6.87
C LEU A 3 30.88 -19.48 -6.63
N GLU A 4 30.90 -18.35 -7.34
CA GLU A 4 30.08 -17.18 -6.99
C GLU A 4 28.65 -17.15 -7.57
N TRP A 5 28.32 -17.94 -8.59
CA TRP A 5 27.00 -17.84 -9.25
C TRP A 5 25.93 -18.80 -8.75
N ARG A 6 26.27 -19.79 -7.91
CA ARG A 6 25.31 -20.77 -7.36
C ARG A 6 24.50 -20.26 -6.17
N ALA A 7 24.81 -19.08 -5.63
CA ALA A 7 24.12 -18.52 -4.45
C ALA A 7 22.92 -17.60 -4.79
N LEU A 8 22.61 -17.36 -6.07
CA LEU A 8 21.55 -16.43 -6.49
C LEU A 8 20.23 -17.11 -6.91
N ASP A 9 20.09 -18.43 -6.73
CA ASP A 9 18.93 -19.21 -7.21
C ASP A 9 17.57 -18.85 -6.53
N GLY A 10 17.56 -17.87 -5.63
CA GLY A 10 16.35 -17.28 -5.04
C GLY A 10 16.29 -15.76 -5.02
N VAL A 11 17.36 -15.06 -5.40
CA VAL A 11 17.43 -13.60 -5.26
C VAL A 11 16.59 -12.92 -6.34
N GLY A 12 15.58 -12.17 -5.91
CA GLY A 12 14.59 -11.53 -6.78
C GLY A 12 13.44 -12.42 -7.20
N LYS A 13 13.31 -13.64 -6.66
CA LYS A 13 12.07 -14.42 -6.82
C LYS A 13 10.94 -13.70 -6.10
N LEU A 14 9.79 -13.63 -6.76
CA LEU A 14 8.57 -13.13 -6.15
C LEU A 14 8.03 -14.17 -5.17
N THR A 15 7.59 -13.70 -4.01
CA THR A 15 6.78 -14.50 -3.09
C THR A 15 5.38 -14.76 -3.66
N ASP A 16 4.64 -15.74 -3.13
CA ASP A 16 3.24 -16.00 -3.55
C ASP A 16 2.35 -14.76 -3.43
N GLN A 17 2.64 -13.92 -2.45
CA GLN A 17 1.96 -12.66 -2.23
C GLN A 17 2.28 -11.62 -3.31
N GLU A 18 3.52 -11.57 -3.76
CA GLU A 18 3.98 -10.71 -4.84
C GLU A 18 3.49 -11.19 -6.22
N ILE A 19 3.32 -12.50 -6.39
CA ILE A 19 2.78 -13.12 -7.61
C ILE A 19 1.35 -12.62 -7.89
N PHE A 20 0.51 -12.50 -6.86
CA PHE A 20 -0.84 -11.93 -6.98
C PHE A 20 -0.82 -10.56 -7.68
N TRP A 21 0.10 -9.67 -7.28
CA TRP A 21 0.21 -8.32 -7.83
C TRP A 21 0.80 -8.32 -9.24
N ARG A 22 1.84 -9.13 -9.48
CA ARG A 22 2.41 -9.31 -10.83
C ARG A 22 1.35 -9.75 -11.83
N ASP A 23 0.58 -10.77 -11.49
CA ASP A 23 -0.40 -11.37 -12.40
C ASP A 23 -1.55 -10.40 -12.73
N ARG A 24 -1.78 -9.40 -11.87
CA ARG A 24 -2.81 -8.37 -12.03
C ARG A 24 -2.30 -7.06 -12.60
N GLN A 25 -0.99 -6.90 -12.82
CA GLN A 25 -0.40 -5.65 -13.32
C GLN A 25 -1.03 -5.18 -14.63
N VAL A 26 -1.31 -6.10 -15.58
CA VAL A 26 -1.91 -5.74 -16.87
C VAL A 26 -3.31 -5.16 -16.69
N TRP A 27 -4.14 -5.84 -15.90
CA TRP A 27 -5.50 -5.38 -15.59
C TRP A 27 -5.49 -4.07 -14.79
N LEU A 28 -4.62 -3.96 -13.79
CA LEU A 28 -4.45 -2.72 -13.02
C LEU A 28 -4.12 -1.55 -13.95
N GLN A 29 -3.20 -1.74 -14.89
CA GLN A 29 -2.80 -0.69 -15.82
C GLN A 29 -3.90 -0.34 -16.81
N GLN A 30 -4.55 -1.34 -17.43
CA GLN A 30 -5.45 -1.13 -18.56
C GLN A 30 -6.87 -0.80 -18.14
N SER A 31 -7.37 -1.42 -17.07
CA SER A 31 -8.77 -1.32 -16.63
C SER A 31 -8.92 -0.43 -15.41
N ALA A 32 -8.05 -0.56 -14.40
CA ALA A 32 -8.17 0.20 -13.15
C ALA A 32 -7.38 1.54 -13.16
N GLY A 33 -6.42 1.70 -14.08
CA GLY A 33 -5.62 2.93 -14.21
C GLY A 33 -4.48 3.07 -13.19
N TYR A 34 -3.90 1.95 -12.74
CA TYR A 34 -2.79 1.91 -11.75
C TYR A 34 -1.57 1.17 -12.30
N MET A 35 -0.38 1.73 -12.07
CA MET A 35 0.89 1.19 -12.55
C MET A 35 1.78 0.78 -11.36
N LEU A 36 2.09 -0.51 -11.24
CA LEU A 36 3.03 -0.99 -10.22
C LEU A 36 4.50 -0.73 -10.59
N ARG A 37 5.39 -0.90 -9.60
CA ARG A 37 6.85 -0.88 -9.79
C ARG A 37 7.30 -1.86 -10.88
N PRO A 38 8.42 -1.58 -11.59
CA PRO A 38 8.93 -2.44 -12.66
C PRO A 38 9.01 -3.93 -12.31
N ARG A 39 9.37 -4.27 -11.07
CA ARG A 39 9.44 -5.64 -10.53
C ARG A 39 8.20 -6.51 -10.80
N PHE A 40 7.02 -5.90 -10.85
CA PHE A 40 5.74 -6.59 -11.02
C PHE A 40 5.23 -6.55 -12.47
N ARG A 41 6.01 -5.98 -13.40
CA ARG A 41 5.62 -5.86 -14.81
C ARG A 41 5.98 -7.12 -15.58
N PRO A 42 5.12 -7.57 -16.52
CA PRO A 42 5.45 -8.70 -17.39
C PRO A 42 6.78 -8.48 -18.13
N GLY A 43 7.62 -9.52 -18.15
CA GLY A 43 8.93 -9.47 -18.82
C GLY A 43 10.02 -8.67 -18.08
N TRP A 44 9.78 -8.24 -16.84
CA TRP A 44 10.82 -7.57 -16.05
C TRP A 44 12.03 -8.47 -15.81
N THR A 45 13.22 -7.86 -15.88
CA THR A 45 14.50 -8.49 -15.54
C THR A 45 15.17 -7.69 -14.42
N PRO A 46 15.77 -8.36 -13.42
CA PRO A 46 16.37 -7.67 -12.29
C PRO A 46 17.48 -6.70 -12.69
N SER A 47 17.35 -5.43 -12.29
CA SER A 47 18.31 -4.38 -12.64
C SER A 47 19.74 -4.69 -12.18
N TRP A 48 19.89 -5.29 -10.99
CA TRP A 48 21.17 -5.66 -10.41
C TRP A 48 21.94 -6.75 -11.17
N ARG A 49 21.25 -7.56 -11.98
CA ARG A 49 21.94 -8.52 -12.88
C ARG A 49 22.69 -7.80 -13.99
N ARG A 50 22.25 -6.60 -14.37
CA ARG A 50 22.90 -5.77 -15.40
C ARG A 50 23.96 -4.85 -14.80
N THR A 51 23.69 -4.25 -13.64
CA THR A 51 24.58 -3.27 -13.03
C THR A 51 25.65 -3.88 -12.12
N GLY A 52 25.46 -5.12 -11.67
CA GLY A 52 26.31 -5.76 -10.66
C GLY A 52 26.13 -5.20 -9.24
N SER A 53 25.12 -4.33 -9.03
CA SER A 53 24.80 -3.75 -7.73
C SER A 53 24.30 -4.81 -6.75
N PHE A 54 24.41 -4.56 -5.44
CA PHE A 54 23.70 -5.37 -4.47
C PHE A 54 22.20 -5.13 -4.64
N TRP A 55 21.41 -6.20 -4.70
CA TRP A 55 20.00 -6.13 -5.06
C TRP A 55 19.15 -5.29 -4.09
N LEU A 56 19.49 -5.25 -2.79
CA LEU A 56 18.78 -4.39 -1.82
C LEU A 56 19.05 -2.90 -2.02
N ASP A 57 20.05 -2.52 -2.83
CA ASP A 57 20.34 -1.13 -3.15
C ASP A 57 19.55 -0.64 -4.37
N THR A 58 18.70 -1.48 -4.97
CA THR A 58 17.88 -1.13 -6.14
C THR A 58 16.39 -1.11 -5.79
N GLU A 59 15.65 -0.16 -6.36
CA GLU A 59 14.22 0.02 -6.13
C GLU A 59 13.39 -1.25 -6.46
N ASP A 60 13.77 -1.92 -7.55
CA ASP A 60 13.15 -3.17 -8.02
C ASP A 60 13.62 -4.42 -7.24
N GLY A 61 14.63 -4.28 -6.38
CA GLY A 61 15.10 -5.32 -5.48
C GLY A 61 14.35 -5.38 -4.17
N ILE A 62 13.74 -4.27 -3.73
CA ILE A 62 12.99 -4.19 -2.48
C ILE A 62 11.69 -5.01 -2.57
N PRO A 63 11.56 -6.10 -1.80
CA PRO A 63 10.35 -6.91 -1.76
C PRO A 63 9.21 -6.18 -1.03
N LEU A 64 7.98 -6.68 -1.15
CA LEU A 64 6.88 -6.18 -0.32
C LEU A 64 7.10 -6.56 1.15
N LEU A 65 7.11 -5.56 2.04
CA LEU A 65 7.16 -5.78 3.49
C LEU A 65 5.91 -6.51 4.00
N ARG A 66 4.75 -6.21 3.41
CA ARG A 66 3.49 -6.91 3.64
C ARG A 66 2.84 -7.21 2.29
N GLY A 67 2.63 -8.50 2.02
CA GLY A 67 2.05 -8.98 0.77
C GLY A 67 0.65 -8.44 0.42
N VAL A 68 -0.06 -7.89 1.41
CA VAL A 68 -1.41 -7.35 1.25
C VAL A 68 -1.45 -5.92 0.70
N SER A 69 -0.30 -5.22 0.64
CA SER A 69 -0.23 -3.84 0.18
C SER A 69 0.96 -3.60 -0.75
N ILE A 70 0.77 -2.72 -1.74
CA ILE A 70 1.80 -2.35 -2.71
C ILE A 70 1.67 -0.87 -3.08
N ASP A 71 2.80 -0.22 -3.34
CA ASP A 71 2.89 1.12 -3.90
C ASP A 71 2.63 1.11 -5.42
N ALA A 72 1.92 2.13 -5.91
CA ALA A 72 1.56 2.26 -7.31
C ALA A 72 1.48 3.74 -7.73
N ILE A 73 1.57 3.98 -9.04
CA ILE A 73 1.25 5.26 -9.65
C ILE A 73 -0.17 5.21 -10.19
N ARG A 74 -1.01 6.14 -9.76
CA ARG A 74 -2.31 6.38 -10.39
C ARG A 74 -2.09 7.13 -11.70
N ILE A 75 -2.45 6.51 -12.82
CA ILE A 75 -2.05 6.96 -14.17
C ILE A 75 -2.71 8.30 -14.53
N ARG A 76 -3.97 8.51 -14.13
CA ARG A 76 -4.74 9.70 -14.53
C ARG A 76 -4.13 11.04 -14.08
N ASP A 77 -3.39 11.05 -12.97
CA ASP A 77 -2.82 12.26 -12.37
C ASP A 77 -1.40 12.08 -11.82
N ASN A 78 -0.74 10.98 -12.19
CA ASN A 78 0.63 10.68 -11.84
C ASN A 78 0.93 10.82 -10.34
N THR A 79 0.01 10.35 -9.49
CA THR A 79 0.11 10.44 -8.03
C THR A 79 0.51 9.09 -7.41
N ASP A 80 1.39 9.14 -6.42
CA ASP A 80 1.76 7.98 -5.60
C ASP A 80 0.62 7.55 -4.67
N VAL A 81 0.25 6.27 -4.74
CA VAL A 81 -0.81 5.66 -3.94
C VAL A 81 -0.36 4.32 -3.36
N VAL A 82 -1.11 3.84 -2.37
CA VAL A 82 -1.03 2.47 -1.87
C VAL A 82 -2.28 1.73 -2.27
N LEU A 83 -2.11 0.55 -2.86
CA LEU A 83 -3.16 -0.42 -3.10
C LEU A 83 -3.10 -1.45 -1.96
N LYS A 84 -4.19 -1.61 -1.21
CA LYS A 84 -4.33 -2.67 -0.21
C LYS A 84 -5.44 -3.62 -0.67
N ARG A 85 -5.12 -4.91 -0.78
CA ARG A 85 -6.15 -5.93 -1.01
C ARG A 85 -6.80 -6.33 0.31
N VAL A 86 -8.11 -6.50 0.31
CA VAL A 86 -8.93 -6.95 1.43
C VAL A 86 -9.91 -8.02 0.95
N GLU A 87 -10.18 -9.02 1.77
CA GLU A 87 -11.21 -10.02 1.46
C GLU A 87 -12.60 -9.39 1.60
N THR A 88 -13.52 -9.74 0.71
CA THR A 88 -14.89 -9.19 0.66
C THR A 88 -15.64 -9.38 1.98
N ASP A 89 -15.45 -10.52 2.63
CA ASP A 89 -16.16 -10.88 3.86
C ASP A 89 -15.53 -10.29 5.13
N LEU A 90 -14.42 -9.56 5.01
CA LEU A 90 -13.71 -9.00 6.15
C LEU A 90 -14.36 -7.69 6.61
N GLU A 91 -14.51 -7.50 7.92
CA GLU A 91 -14.99 -6.24 8.52
C GLU A 91 -14.23 -5.00 8.02
N GLU A 92 -12.97 -5.18 7.59
CA GLU A 92 -12.17 -4.13 6.97
C GLU A 92 -12.80 -3.56 5.69
N HIS A 93 -13.47 -4.38 4.88
CA HIS A 93 -14.16 -3.93 3.67
C HIS A 93 -15.37 -3.03 4.02
N ILE A 94 -16.16 -3.46 5.00
CA ILE A 94 -17.32 -2.71 5.50
C ILE A 94 -16.85 -1.37 6.11
N THR A 95 -15.83 -1.43 6.95
CA THR A 95 -15.23 -0.24 7.59
C THR A 95 -14.66 0.73 6.55
N ALA A 96 -14.04 0.22 5.48
CA ALA A 96 -13.52 1.04 4.40
C ALA A 96 -14.63 1.81 3.67
N GLN A 97 -15.78 1.19 3.43
CA GLN A 97 -16.93 1.89 2.88
C GLN A 97 -17.48 2.95 3.84
N GLU A 98 -17.55 2.69 5.13
CA GLU A 98 -18.02 3.67 6.12
C GLU A 98 -17.08 4.87 6.27
N VAL A 99 -15.76 4.65 6.26
CA VAL A 99 -14.74 5.71 6.30
C VAL A 99 -14.74 6.56 5.02
N SER A 100 -15.32 6.06 3.93
CA SER A 100 -15.44 6.80 2.66
C SER A 100 -16.63 7.79 2.62
N LEU A 101 -17.51 7.79 3.63
CA LEU A 101 -18.64 8.72 3.74
C LEU A 101 -18.20 10.16 4.06
N PRO A 102 -19.02 11.20 3.76
CA PRO A 102 -18.59 12.60 3.80
C PRO A 102 -17.94 13.03 5.12
N ARG A 103 -16.77 13.65 4.98
CA ARG A 103 -15.81 14.06 6.02
C ARG A 103 -16.46 14.82 7.18
N ASP A 104 -16.56 14.15 8.33
CA ASP A 104 -16.50 14.85 9.61
C ASP A 104 -15.09 15.49 9.69
N PRO A 105 -14.94 16.81 9.90
CA PRO A 105 -13.64 17.46 10.01
C PRO A 105 -12.76 16.92 11.15
N ARG A 106 -13.32 16.11 12.05
CA ARG A 106 -12.63 15.42 13.15
C ARG A 106 -12.23 13.98 12.80
N ASN A 107 -12.55 13.51 11.59
CA ASN A 107 -12.10 12.20 11.12
C ASN A 107 -10.69 12.32 10.54
N HIS A 108 -9.68 11.98 11.35
CA HIS A 108 -8.27 11.96 10.96
C HIS A 108 -7.84 10.60 10.37
N CYS A 109 -8.77 9.71 10.04
CA CYS A 109 -8.44 8.47 9.35
C CYS A 109 -7.86 8.75 7.96
N VAL A 110 -6.98 7.86 7.52
CA VAL A 110 -6.43 7.89 6.17
C VAL A 110 -7.59 7.87 5.17
N PRO A 111 -7.70 8.85 4.27
CA PRO A 111 -8.82 8.91 3.35
C PRO A 111 -8.72 7.75 2.35
N ILE A 112 -9.86 7.11 2.11
CA ILE A 112 -10.00 6.13 1.04
C ILE A 112 -10.33 6.90 -0.23
N LEU A 113 -9.46 6.75 -1.23
CA LEU A 113 -9.60 7.44 -2.52
C LEU A 113 -10.56 6.70 -3.45
N GLU A 114 -10.50 5.37 -3.42
CA GLU A 114 -11.25 4.50 -4.31
C GLU A 114 -11.31 3.09 -3.71
N VAL A 115 -12.39 2.37 -3.96
CA VAL A 115 -12.52 0.93 -3.69
C VAL A 115 -13.05 0.27 -4.95
N PHE A 116 -12.41 -0.81 -5.38
CA PHE A 116 -12.87 -1.56 -6.54
C PHE A 116 -12.67 -3.07 -6.37
N GLU A 117 -13.57 -3.83 -7.00
CA GLU A 117 -13.53 -5.28 -7.05
C GLU A 117 -12.37 -5.77 -7.93
N VAL A 118 -11.76 -6.88 -7.52
CA VAL A 118 -10.75 -7.57 -8.31
C VAL A 118 -11.42 -8.71 -9.08
N PRO A 119 -11.38 -8.70 -10.44
CA PRO A 119 -11.98 -9.76 -11.24
C PRO A 119 -11.49 -11.14 -10.84
N ASP A 120 -12.40 -12.11 -10.90
CA ASP A 120 -12.14 -13.52 -10.62
C ASP A 120 -11.48 -13.77 -9.25
N SER A 121 -11.83 -12.97 -8.23
CA SER A 121 -11.36 -13.20 -6.86
C SER A 121 -12.29 -12.62 -5.81
N GLU A 122 -12.18 -13.14 -4.58
CA GLU A 122 -12.89 -12.65 -3.38
C GLU A 122 -12.22 -11.40 -2.76
N TYR A 123 -11.43 -10.67 -3.54
CA TYR A 123 -10.69 -9.50 -3.06
C TYR A 123 -11.26 -8.20 -3.62
N HIS A 124 -11.24 -7.18 -2.78
CA HIS A 124 -11.33 -5.79 -3.17
C HIS A 124 -9.98 -5.12 -3.01
N ILE A 125 -9.74 -4.08 -3.80
CA ILE A 125 -8.60 -3.18 -3.63
C ILE A 125 -9.11 -1.85 -3.09
N ILE A 126 -8.53 -1.45 -1.97
CA ILE A 126 -8.68 -0.12 -1.39
C ILE A 126 -7.47 0.71 -1.82
N VAL A 127 -7.74 1.88 -2.37
CA VAL A 127 -6.73 2.86 -2.77
C VAL A 127 -6.63 3.94 -1.71
N MET A 128 -5.42 4.17 -1.20
CA MET A 128 -5.13 5.18 -0.20
C MET A 128 -3.95 6.04 -0.66
N PRO A 129 -3.79 7.28 -0.16
CA PRO A 129 -2.58 8.06 -0.39
C PRO A 129 -1.34 7.32 0.11
N LEU A 130 -0.20 7.45 -0.58
CA LEU A 130 1.07 6.99 -0.04
C LEU A 130 1.48 7.88 1.13
N LEU A 131 1.38 7.35 2.34
CA LEU A 131 1.76 8.07 3.55
C LEU A 131 3.25 7.88 3.85
N ARG A 132 3.91 8.99 4.19
CA ARG A 132 5.24 8.93 4.79
C ARG A 132 5.14 8.40 6.21
N SER A 133 6.19 7.70 6.64
CA SER A 133 6.32 7.28 8.04
C SER A 133 6.16 8.49 8.96
N PHE A 134 5.27 8.39 9.95
CA PHE A 134 5.01 9.45 10.93
C PHE A 134 6.24 9.83 11.77
N LEU A 135 7.31 9.04 11.71
CA LEU A 135 8.59 9.33 12.39
C LEU A 135 9.55 10.18 11.54
N VAL A 136 9.14 10.61 10.35
CA VAL A 136 9.99 11.35 9.41
C VAL A 136 9.23 12.55 8.81
N PRO A 137 9.61 13.80 9.17
CA PRO A 137 10.67 14.18 10.12
C PRO A 137 10.33 13.81 11.57
N ARG A 138 11.35 13.80 12.44
CA ARG A 138 11.13 13.66 13.89
C ARG A 138 10.33 14.87 14.38
N PHE A 139 9.49 14.71 15.40
CA PHE A 139 8.88 15.85 16.07
C PHE A 139 9.99 16.80 16.54
N ASP A 140 9.98 18.05 16.06
CA ASP A 140 10.97 19.06 16.41
C ASP A 140 10.51 19.86 17.64
N THR A 141 9.21 19.86 17.97
CA THR A 141 8.66 20.56 19.14
C THR A 141 7.64 19.75 19.95
N ILE A 142 7.51 20.09 21.25
CA ILE A 142 6.45 19.54 22.13
C ILE A 142 5.06 19.91 21.60
N GLY A 143 4.92 21.05 20.91
CA GLY A 143 3.67 21.49 20.29
C GLY A 143 3.15 20.52 19.23
N GLU A 144 4.03 20.03 18.35
CA GLU A 144 3.67 19.04 17.33
C GLU A 144 3.27 17.69 17.95
N ALA A 145 3.92 17.29 19.05
CA ALA A 145 3.52 16.09 19.79
C ALA A 145 2.14 16.25 20.44
N VAL A 146 1.86 17.40 21.06
CA VAL A 146 0.55 17.69 21.68
C VAL A 146 -0.55 17.78 20.62
N GLU A 147 -0.29 18.37 19.45
CA GLU A 147 -1.23 18.42 18.33
C GLU A 147 -1.50 17.02 17.75
N PHE A 148 -0.45 16.20 17.58
CA PHE A 148 -0.57 14.80 17.21
C PHE A 148 -1.43 14.01 18.22
N PHE A 149 -1.18 14.16 19.53
CA PHE A 149 -2.00 13.51 20.55
C PHE A 149 -3.44 14.04 20.57
N SER A 150 -3.65 15.34 20.32
CA SER A 150 -4.99 15.92 20.27
C SER A 150 -5.80 15.34 19.11
N GLN A 151 -5.20 15.24 17.91
CA GLN A 151 -5.82 14.58 16.75
C GLN A 151 -6.07 13.08 17.01
N PHE A 152 -5.16 12.40 17.70
CA PHE A 152 -5.31 10.97 18.05
C PHE A 152 -6.43 10.72 19.09
N PHE A 153 -6.64 11.64 20.03
CA PHE A 153 -7.62 11.51 21.12
C PHE A 153 -9.00 12.10 20.80
N GLU A 154 -9.27 12.59 19.59
CA GLU A 154 -10.61 13.03 19.14
C GLU A 154 -11.65 11.89 18.96
N VAL A 155 -11.46 10.75 19.64
CA VAL A 155 -12.37 9.60 19.62
C VAL A 155 -13.64 9.91 20.42
N ARG A 156 -14.82 9.74 19.79
CA ARG A 156 -16.13 9.93 20.44
C ARG A 156 -16.25 9.10 21.72
N GLN A 157 -16.64 9.75 22.82
CA GLN A 157 -17.46 9.08 23.82
C GLN A 157 -18.82 8.75 23.17
N PRO A 158 -19.27 7.48 23.12
CA PRO A 158 -20.63 7.19 22.71
C PRO A 158 -21.58 7.86 23.70
N PHE A 159 -22.50 8.64 23.14
CA PHE A 159 -23.46 9.48 23.84
C PHE A 159 -24.35 8.60 24.74
N LEU A 160 -24.03 8.47 26.02
CA LEU A 160 -24.95 7.94 27.04
C LEU A 160 -26.04 8.98 27.29
N SER A 161 -27.04 9.03 26.40
CA SER A 161 -28.32 9.65 26.72
C SER A 161 -29.18 8.63 27.47
N VAL A 162 -28.91 8.46 28.76
CA VAL A 162 -29.97 8.01 29.68
C VAL A 162 -30.94 9.17 29.80
N ARG A 163 -32.10 9.07 29.14
CA ARG A 163 -33.22 9.99 29.38
C ARG A 163 -33.86 9.61 30.71
N SER A 164 -33.86 10.54 31.65
CA SER A 164 -34.78 10.59 32.80
C SER A 164 -36.11 11.22 32.39
#